data_AF-A0A7R9CA81-F1
#
_entry.id   AF-A0A7R9CA81-F1
#
_cell.length_a   1.000
_cell.length_b   1.000
_cell.length_c   1.000
_cell.angle_alpha   90.00
_cell.angle_beta   90.00
_cell.angle_gamma   90.00
#
_symmetry.space_group_name_H-M   'P 1'
#
loop_
_entity.id
_entity.type
_entity.pdbx_description
1 polymer ?
#
loop_
_entity_poly.entity_id
_entity_poly.type
_entity_poly.pdbx_seq_one_letter_code
_entity_poly.pdbx_strand_id
1 'polypeptide(L)'
;MENKFKVNISFIDNKTETFDKVNAYLNLNDEDDWIMLDSNMIGSYELILIKLVIEEKRTKKEIYVFAKNANLILKNNILDIETFSQRNLFIKIKQKQNLKKQIADLKNKFDYLNAKQFIGLDVNEFLSYKQLKYDLYILKLRDLFNLKEANNV
;
A
#
# COMPACT_ATOMS: atom_id res chain seq x y z
N MET A 1 -15.12 -15.30 -14.88
CA MET A 1 -15.17 -13.95 -15.50
C MET A 1 -14.37 -13.04 -14.59
N GLU A 2 -13.34 -12.37 -15.09
CA GLU A 2 -12.61 -11.37 -14.30
C GLU A 2 -13.51 -10.14 -14.12
N ASN A 3 -13.96 -9.88 -12.90
CA ASN A 3 -14.71 -8.66 -12.59
C ASN A 3 -13.75 -7.47 -12.65
N LYS A 4 -14.04 -6.53 -13.56
CA LYS A 4 -13.27 -5.31 -13.78
C LYS A 4 -14.04 -4.14 -13.20
N PHE A 5 -13.42 -3.46 -12.26
CA PHE A 5 -14.04 -2.38 -11.50
C PHE A 5 -13.59 -1.02 -12.02
N LYS A 6 -14.40 0.00 -11.73
CA LYS A 6 -13.89 1.35 -11.59
C LYS A 6 -13.30 1.49 -10.19
N VAL A 7 -12.13 2.11 -10.06
CA VAL A 7 -11.45 2.34 -8.78
C VAL A 7 -11.30 3.84 -8.57
N ASN A 8 -11.77 4.35 -7.44
CA ASN A 8 -11.56 5.72 -7.00
C ASN A 8 -10.71 5.71 -5.73
N ILE A 9 -9.65 6.50 -5.67
CA ILE A 9 -8.78 6.59 -4.50
C ILE A 9 -8.70 8.04 -4.05
N SER A 10 -9.20 8.32 -2.85
CA SER A 10 -9.15 9.62 -2.20
C SER A 10 -8.03 9.65 -1.16
N PHE A 11 -7.06 10.53 -1.38
CA PHE A 11 -5.87 10.70 -0.53
C PHE A 11 -6.04 11.85 0.46
N ILE A 12 -5.19 11.90 1.49
CA ILE A 12 -5.25 12.93 2.54
C ILE A 12 -5.02 14.36 2.03
N ASP A 13 -4.38 14.52 0.87
CA ASP A 13 -4.12 15.82 0.25
C ASP A 13 -5.27 16.31 -0.65
N ASN A 14 -6.49 15.77 -0.45
CA ASN A 14 -7.70 16.03 -1.24
C ASN A 14 -7.54 15.74 -2.74
N LYS A 15 -6.53 14.96 -3.14
CA LYS A 15 -6.42 14.46 -4.50
C LYS A 15 -7.19 13.16 -4.63
N THR A 16 -7.83 12.99 -5.78
CA THR A 16 -8.51 11.75 -6.16
C THR A 16 -7.89 11.20 -7.43
N GLU A 17 -7.57 9.91 -7.41
CA GLU A 17 -7.19 9.15 -8.59
C GLU A 17 -8.33 8.23 -9.02
N THR A 18 -8.55 8.13 -10.32
CA THR A 18 -9.59 7.27 -10.89
C THR A 18 -8.99 6.38 -11.96
N PHE A 19 -9.28 5.08 -11.84
CA PHE A 19 -8.85 4.07 -12.80
C PHE A 19 -10.05 3.27 -13.26
N ASP A 20 -10.19 3.10 -14.57
CA ASP A 20 -11.27 2.30 -15.16
C ASP A 20 -10.75 0.91 -15.57
N LYS A 21 -11.65 -0.07 -15.56
CA LYS A 21 -11.39 -1.45 -16.02
C LYS A 21 -10.21 -2.12 -15.29
N VAL A 22 -10.27 -2.11 -13.97
CA VAL A 22 -9.19 -2.58 -13.09
C VAL A 22 -9.52 -3.92 -12.45
N ASN A 23 -8.54 -4.82 -12.40
CA ASN A 23 -8.53 -5.92 -11.44
C ASN A 23 -7.71 -5.49 -10.22
N ALA A 24 -8.36 -5.46 -9.06
CA ALA A 24 -7.75 -5.02 -7.81
C ALA A 24 -7.38 -6.23 -6.94
N TYR A 25 -6.20 -6.18 -6.31
CA TYR A 25 -5.69 -7.21 -5.43
C TYR A 25 -5.18 -6.58 -4.13
N LEU A 26 -5.40 -7.26 -3.02
CA LEU A 26 -4.96 -6.86 -1.69
C LEU A 26 -3.86 -7.79 -1.18
N ASN A 27 -2.81 -7.22 -0.60
CA ASN A 27 -1.77 -7.96 0.10
C ASN A 27 -2.01 -7.87 1.61
N LEU A 28 -2.67 -8.87 2.20
CA LEU A 28 -3.12 -8.81 3.61
C LEU A 28 -2.06 -9.22 4.64
N ASN A 29 -1.07 -10.02 4.24
CA ASN A 29 -0.18 -10.72 5.18
C ASN A 29 1.30 -10.31 5.08
N ASP A 30 1.62 -9.28 4.31
CA ASP A 30 3.01 -8.86 4.01
C ASP A 30 3.88 -9.96 3.37
N GLU A 31 3.24 -10.99 2.83
CA GLU A 31 3.84 -12.14 2.16
C GLU A 31 3.69 -12.03 0.64
N ASP A 32 4.27 -12.96 -0.13
CA ASP A 32 4.08 -13.04 -1.59
C ASP A 32 2.73 -13.68 -1.94
N ASP A 33 1.64 -13.13 -1.38
CA ASP A 33 0.27 -13.57 -1.62
C ASP A 33 -0.65 -12.38 -1.91
N TRP A 34 -1.62 -12.60 -2.80
CA TRP A 34 -2.51 -11.57 -3.32
C TRP A 34 -3.93 -12.09 -3.39
N ILE A 35 -4.83 -11.40 -2.69
CA ILE A 35 -6.26 -11.70 -2.72
C ILE A 35 -6.91 -10.82 -3.77
N MET A 36 -7.43 -11.43 -4.83
CA MET A 36 -8.21 -10.72 -5.84
C MET A 36 -9.57 -10.33 -5.28
N LEU A 37 -9.97 -9.08 -5.50
CA LEU A 37 -11.34 -8.65 -5.22
C LEU A 37 -12.26 -9.14 -6.35
N ASP A 38 -13.34 -9.84 -5.99
CA ASP A 38 -14.26 -10.44 -6.96
C ASP A 38 -15.74 -10.16 -6.68
N SER A 39 -16.07 -9.60 -5.51
CA SER A 39 -17.42 -9.43 -5.00
C SER A 39 -17.54 -8.20 -4.11
N ASN A 40 -18.76 -7.81 -3.75
CA ASN A 40 -18.99 -6.66 -2.88
C ASN A 40 -18.26 -6.86 -1.54
N MET A 41 -17.55 -5.85 -1.07
CA MET A 41 -16.78 -5.92 0.17
C MET A 41 -16.75 -4.58 0.90
N ILE A 42 -16.57 -4.64 2.22
CA ILE A 42 -16.24 -3.49 3.06
C ILE A 42 -15.10 -3.92 3.97
N GLY A 43 -14.04 -3.13 4.05
CA GLY A 43 -12.87 -3.44 4.87
C GLY A 43 -12.10 -2.21 5.26
N SER A 44 -11.57 -2.22 6.49
CA SER A 44 -10.74 -1.14 7.02
C SER A 44 -9.40 -1.71 7.47
N TYR A 45 -8.31 -1.10 7.01
CA TYR A 45 -6.95 -1.59 7.24
C TYR A 45 -6.05 -0.48 7.79
N GLU A 46 -5.28 -0.76 8.86
CA GLU A 46 -4.27 0.21 9.35
C GLU A 46 -3.21 0.47 8.27
N LEU A 47 -2.76 -0.60 7.60
CA LEU A 47 -1.80 -0.58 6.49
C LEU A 47 -2.23 -1.62 5.46
N ILE A 48 -2.25 -1.26 4.18
CA ILE A 48 -2.54 -2.19 3.09
C ILE A 48 -1.82 -1.79 1.81
N LEU A 49 -1.34 -2.80 1.07
CA LEU A 49 -0.78 -2.65 -0.25
C LEU A 49 -1.81 -3.16 -1.25
N ILE A 50 -2.17 -2.28 -2.17
CA ILE A 50 -3.20 -2.52 -3.17
C ILE A 50 -2.51 -2.56 -4.53
N LYS A 51 -2.69 -3.66 -5.27
CA LYS A 51 -2.24 -3.80 -6.65
C LYS A 51 -3.44 -3.57 -7.57
N LEU A 52 -3.26 -2.68 -8.54
CA LEU A 52 -4.21 -2.36 -9.59
C LEU A 52 -3.63 -2.84 -10.92
N VAL A 53 -4.30 -3.79 -11.56
CA VAL A 53 -3.98 -4.22 -12.92
C VAL A 53 -4.96 -3.55 -13.86
N ILE A 54 -4.46 -2.59 -14.64
CA ILE A 54 -5.23 -1.77 -15.57
C ILE A 54 -5.00 -2.32 -16.98
N GLU A 55 -6.08 -2.66 -17.68
CA GLU A 55 -6.00 -3.08 -19.07
C GLU A 55 -6.18 -1.92 -20.04
N GLU A 56 -5.10 -1.54 -20.72
CA GLU A 56 -5.11 -0.53 -21.76
C GLU A 56 -4.89 -1.19 -23.13
N LYS A 57 -5.97 -1.44 -23.88
CA LYS A 57 -5.97 -2.00 -25.26
C LYS A 57 -5.13 -3.28 -25.42
N ARG A 58 -3.80 -3.16 -25.51
CA ARG A 58 -2.81 -4.24 -25.74
C ARG A 58 -1.73 -4.31 -24.65
N THR A 59 -1.76 -3.43 -23.66
CA THR A 59 -0.78 -3.37 -22.57
C THR A 59 -1.46 -3.52 -21.23
N LYS A 60 -0.86 -4.30 -20.33
CA LYS A 60 -1.24 -4.34 -18.93
C LYS A 60 -0.33 -3.41 -18.15
N LYS A 61 -0.93 -2.45 -17.44
CA LYS A 61 -0.22 -1.54 -16.53
C LYS A 61 -0.51 -1.98 -15.11
N GLU A 62 0.54 -2.20 -14.33
CA GLU A 62 0.44 -2.52 -12.91
C GLU A 62 0.81 -1.29 -12.09
N ILE A 63 -0.12 -0.85 -11.25
CA ILE A 63 0.08 0.24 -10.28
C ILE A 63 -0.08 -0.33 -8.88
N TYR A 64 0.77 0.12 -7.97
CA TYR A 64 0.78 -0.30 -6.58
C TYR A 64 0.57 0.92 -5.69
N VAL A 65 -0.30 0.78 -4.68
CA VAL A 65 -0.66 1.87 -3.77
C VAL A 65 -0.50 1.40 -2.34
N PHE A 66 0.38 2.07 -1.59
CA PHE A 66 0.50 1.89 -0.15
C PHE A 66 -0.51 2.80 0.55
N ALA A 67 -1.51 2.21 1.18
CA ALA A 67 -2.59 2.94 1.85
C ALA A 67 -2.49 2.77 3.38
N LYS A 68 -2.61 3.87 4.11
CA LYS A 68 -2.59 3.94 5.57
C LYS A 68 -3.96 4.38 6.07
N ASN A 69 -4.48 3.69 7.08
CA ASN A 69 -5.83 3.87 7.62
C ASN A 69 -6.86 3.89 6.49
N ALA A 70 -6.84 2.83 5.68
CA ALA A 70 -7.58 2.76 4.44
C ALA A 70 -8.95 2.13 4.65
N ASN A 71 -10.01 2.79 4.18
CA ASN A 71 -11.34 2.22 4.06
C ASN A 71 -11.59 1.85 2.60
N LEU A 72 -11.96 0.60 2.37
CA LEU A 72 -12.24 0.05 1.05
C LEU A 72 -13.70 -0.37 1.00
N ILE A 73 -14.43 0.12 -0.01
CA ILE A 73 -15.82 -0.23 -0.27
C ILE A 73 -15.94 -0.63 -1.73
N LEU A 74 -16.21 -1.92 -2.00
CA LEU A 74 -16.57 -2.40 -3.32
C LEU A 74 -18.08 -2.60 -3.38
N LYS A 75 -18.75 -1.76 -4.16
CA LYS A 75 -20.20 -1.85 -4.38
C LYS A 75 -20.54 -1.43 -5.80
N ASN A 76 -21.48 -2.14 -6.44
CA ASN A 76 -21.97 -1.79 -7.77
C ASN A 76 -20.84 -1.63 -8.81
N ASN A 77 -19.82 -2.50 -8.74
CA ASN A 77 -18.65 -2.50 -9.63
C ASN A 77 -17.74 -1.25 -9.51
N ILE A 78 -17.86 -0.51 -8.40
CA ILE A 78 -17.02 0.62 -8.04
C ILE A 78 -16.31 0.28 -6.73
N LEU A 79 -14.98 0.34 -6.74
CA LEU A 79 -14.12 0.24 -5.56
C LEU A 79 -13.72 1.65 -5.14
N ASP A 80 -14.30 2.13 -4.04
CA ASP A 80 -13.91 3.39 -3.41
C ASP A 80 -12.90 3.10 -2.30
N ILE A 81 -11.78 3.82 -2.33
CA ILE A 81 -10.67 3.70 -1.40
C ILE A 81 -10.42 5.08 -0.79
N GLU A 82 -10.68 5.22 0.51
CA GLU A 82 -10.33 6.42 1.27
C GLU A 82 -9.09 6.11 2.12
N THR A 83 -8.05 6.94 2.04
CA THR A 83 -6.78 6.67 2.71
C THR A 83 -6.15 7.94 3.27
N PHE A 84 -5.45 7.80 4.40
CA PHE A 84 -4.68 8.88 5.03
C PHE A 84 -3.25 8.97 4.48
N SER A 85 -2.93 8.19 3.44
CA SER A 85 -1.69 8.32 2.70
C SER A 85 -1.67 9.58 1.82
N GLN A 86 -0.47 10.12 1.60
CA GLN A 86 -0.23 11.01 0.47
C GLN A 86 -0.32 10.25 -0.85
N ARG A 87 -0.58 10.98 -1.95
CA ARG A 87 -0.66 10.41 -3.30
C ARG A 87 0.72 9.94 -3.82
N ASN A 88 1.10 8.72 -3.46
CA ASN A 88 2.33 8.07 -3.95
C ASN A 88 1.98 6.75 -4.65
N LEU A 89 2.23 6.69 -5.96
CA LEU A 89 1.99 5.51 -6.80
C LEU A 89 3.30 4.79 -7.08
N PHE A 90 3.25 3.46 -7.13
CA PHE A 90 4.44 2.62 -7.32
C PHE A 90 4.28 1.70 -8.52
N ILE A 91 5.40 1.37 -9.15
CA ILE A 91 5.49 0.43 -10.28
C ILE A 91 6.56 -0.62 -10.01
N LYS A 92 6.39 -1.79 -10.62
CA LYS A 92 7.40 -2.84 -10.60
C LYS A 92 8.54 -2.47 -11.55
N ILE A 93 9.78 -2.63 -11.09
CA ILE A 93 10.97 -2.42 -11.94
C ILE A 93 11.67 -3.74 -12.27
N LYS A 94 12.44 -3.76 -13.35
CA LYS A 94 13.18 -4.97 -13.78
C LYS A 94 14.45 -5.19 -12.96
N GLN A 95 15.19 -4.11 -12.68
CA GLN A 95 16.42 -4.18 -11.91
C GLN A 95 16.07 -4.31 -10.42
N LYS A 96 16.63 -5.32 -9.75
CA LYS A 96 16.35 -5.56 -8.32
C LYS A 96 16.91 -4.41 -7.47
N GLN A 97 16.05 -3.77 -6.70
CA GLN A 97 16.45 -2.91 -5.60
C GLN A 97 16.99 -3.78 -4.45
N ASN A 98 18.05 -3.31 -3.79
CA ASN A 98 18.54 -3.91 -2.56
C ASN A 98 18.30 -2.93 -1.41
N LEU A 99 17.18 -3.09 -0.72
CA LEU A 99 16.80 -2.25 0.41
C LEU A 99 17.16 -2.88 1.76
N LYS A 100 17.79 -4.07 1.76
CA LYS A 100 18.08 -4.85 2.97
C LYS A 100 18.80 -4.07 4.06
N LYS A 101 19.79 -3.25 3.70
CA LYS A 101 20.52 -2.42 4.68
C LYS A 101 19.61 -1.38 5.32
N GLN A 102 18.83 -0.65 4.50
CA GLN A 102 17.88 0.35 5.00
C GLN A 102 16.81 -0.28 5.89
N ILE A 103 16.32 -1.46 5.49
CA ILE A 103 15.37 -2.24 6.29
C ILE A 103 15.99 -2.62 7.64
N ALA A 104 17.22 -3.13 7.66
CA ALA A 104 17.90 -3.51 8.90
C ALA A 104 18.10 -2.30 9.84
N ASP A 105 18.59 -1.19 9.30
CA ASP A 105 18.82 0.04 10.08
C ASP A 105 17.51 0.58 10.69
N LEU A 106 16.43 0.59 9.90
CA LEU A 106 15.12 1.05 10.36
C LEU A 106 14.49 0.07 11.35
N LYS A 107 14.63 -1.24 11.11
CA LYS A 107 14.14 -2.30 12.00
C LYS A 107 14.77 -2.20 13.38
N ASN A 108 16.07 -1.92 13.48
CA ASN A 108 16.73 -1.74 14.77
C ASN A 108 16.11 -0.59 15.58
N LYS A 109 15.80 0.54 14.93
CA LYS A 109 15.13 1.68 15.58
C LYS A 109 13.69 1.34 15.98
N PHE A 110 12.98 0.65 15.10
CA PHE A 110 11.61 0.19 15.37
C PHE A 110 11.57 -0.78 16.55
N ASP A 111 12.44 -1.80 16.57
CA ASP A 111 12.49 -2.82 17.62
C ASP A 111 12.81 -2.20 18.98
N TYR A 112 13.70 -1.20 19.04
CA TYR A 112 13.98 -0.45 20.26
C TYR A 112 12.72 0.23 20.82
N LEU A 113 12.00 1.00 19.98
CA LEU A 113 10.77 1.67 20.42
C LEU A 113 9.64 0.67 20.71
N ASN A 114 9.57 -0.43 19.96
CA ASN A 114 8.61 -1.51 20.18
C ASN A 114 8.82 -2.17 21.55
N ALA A 115 10.06 -2.42 21.94
CA ALA A 115 10.39 -2.92 23.27
C ALA A 115 10.10 -1.87 24.36
N LYS A 116 10.37 -0.59 24.10
CA LYS A 116 10.09 0.48 25.05
C LYS A 116 8.58 0.68 25.32
N GLN A 117 7.69 0.26 24.41
CA GLN A 117 6.24 0.33 24.66
C GLN A 117 5.79 -0.34 25.95
N PHE A 118 6.46 -1.40 26.38
CA PHE A 118 6.16 -2.08 27.64
C PHE A 118 6.40 -1.21 28.89
N ILE A 119 7.29 -0.22 28.77
CA ILE A 119 7.64 0.73 29.85
C ILE A 119 6.84 2.03 29.69
N GLY A 120 6.47 2.37 28.45
CA GLY A 120 5.77 3.59 28.07
C GLY A 120 6.59 4.41 27.08
N LEU A 121 5.92 4.91 26.05
CA LEU A 121 6.48 5.88 25.11
C LEU A 121 5.97 7.28 25.46
N ASP A 122 6.84 8.28 25.38
CA ASP A 122 6.36 9.66 25.32
C ASP A 122 5.66 9.95 23.98
N VAL A 123 5.06 11.13 23.85
CA VAL A 123 4.30 11.51 22.64
C VAL A 123 5.18 11.50 21.39
N ASN A 124 6.41 12.02 21.46
CA ASN A 124 7.30 12.09 20.30
C ASN A 124 7.79 10.70 19.90
N GLU A 125 8.07 9.86 20.88
CA GLU A 125 8.46 8.47 20.68
C GLU A 125 7.31 7.65 20.10
N PHE A 126 6.08 7.87 20.55
CA PHE A 126 4.89 7.23 19.99
C PHE A 126 4.68 7.61 18.52
N LEU A 127 4.82 8.90 18.19
CA LEU A 127 4.74 9.37 16.81
C LEU A 127 5.84 8.75 15.94
N SER A 128 7.08 8.71 16.46
CA SER A 128 8.21 8.08 15.80
C SER A 128 7.99 6.59 15.60
N TYR A 129 7.45 5.89 16.60
CA TYR A 129 7.10 4.47 16.50
C TYR A 129 6.11 4.22 15.35
N LYS A 130 5.03 5.01 15.28
CA LYS A 130 4.03 4.87 14.22
C LYS A 130 4.60 5.18 12.84
N GLN A 131 5.47 6.17 12.72
CA GLN A 131 6.16 6.49 11.47
C GLN A 131 7.10 5.36 11.05
N LEU A 132 7.95 4.86 11.96
CA LEU A 132 8.87 3.76 11.70
C LEU A 132 8.14 2.47 11.30
N LYS A 133 6.99 2.17 11.93
CA LYS A 133 6.14 1.02 11.55
C LYS A 133 5.74 1.13 10.08
N TYR A 134 5.28 2.32 9.66
CA TYR A 134 4.84 2.57 8.30
C TYR A 134 5.99 2.53 7.28
N ASP A 135 7.11 3.17 7.59
CA ASP A 135 8.28 3.19 6.71
C ASP A 135 8.88 1.79 6.53
N LEU A 136 8.91 0.99 7.61
CA LEU A 136 9.39 -0.39 7.57
C LEU A 136 8.47 -1.27 6.72
N TYR A 137 7.16 -1.09 6.85
CA TYR A 137 6.16 -1.76 6.01
C TYR A 137 6.39 -1.47 4.52
N ILE A 138 6.50 -0.18 4.14
CA ILE A 138 6.77 0.22 2.76
C ILE A 138 8.08 -0.40 2.26
N LEU A 139 9.19 -0.27 3.01
CA LEU A 139 10.49 -0.74 2.57
C LEU A 139 10.52 -2.27 2.37
N LYS A 140 9.91 -3.03 3.27
CA LYS A 140 9.83 -4.50 3.16
C LYS A 140 9.13 -4.92 1.89
N LEU A 141 7.95 -4.37 1.62
CA LEU A 141 7.16 -4.73 0.44
C LEU A 141 7.75 -4.19 -0.86
N ARG A 142 8.45 -3.04 -0.82
CA ARG A 142 9.22 -2.55 -1.96
C ARG A 142 10.38 -3.48 -2.31
N ASP A 143 11.08 -4.03 -1.32
CA ASP A 143 12.16 -5.00 -1.54
C ASP A 143 11.61 -6.33 -2.07
N LEU A 144 10.51 -6.82 -1.46
CA LEU A 144 9.85 -8.07 -1.82
C LEU A 144 9.32 -8.05 -3.27
N PHE A 145 8.54 -7.03 -3.62
CA PHE A 145 7.89 -6.92 -4.93
C PHE A 145 8.69 -6.13 -5.97
N ASN A 146 9.89 -5.65 -5.60
CA ASN A 146 10.76 -4.82 -6.42
C ASN A 146 10.06 -3.55 -6.96
N LEU A 147 9.50 -2.77 -6.05
CA LEU A 147 8.68 -1.59 -6.36
C LEU A 147 9.46 -0.28 -6.24
N LYS A 148 9.23 0.63 -7.17
CA LYS A 148 9.75 1.99 -7.14
C LYS A 148 8.61 2.98 -7.29
N GLU A 149 8.72 4.12 -6.62
CA GLU A 149 7.80 5.23 -6.80
C GLU A 149 7.82 5.71 -8.26
N ALA A 150 6.63 5.94 -8.80
CA ALA A 150 6.43 6.43 -10.15
C ALA A 150 6.61 7.95 -10.14
N ASN A 151 7.79 8.42 -10.53
CA ASN A 151 8.12 9.85 -10.52
C ASN A 151 7.34 10.68 -11.56
N ASN A 152 6.48 10.07 -12.39
CA ASN A 152 5.43 10.67 -13.21
C ASN A 152 4.50 9.53 -13.67
N VAL A 153 3.19 9.66 -13.42
CA VAL A 153 2.14 8.79 -13.99
C VAL A 153 1.30 9.62 -14.94
#